data_AF-A0AAV5TZH3-F1
#
_entry.id   AF-A0AAV5TZH3-F1
#
_cell.length_a   1.000
_cell.length_b   1.000
_cell.length_c   1.000
_cell.angle_alpha   90.00
_cell.angle_beta   90.00
_cell.angle_gamma   90.00
#
_symmetry.space_group_name_H-M   'P 1'
#
loop_
_entity.id
_entity.type
_entity.pdbx_description
1 polymer ?
#
loop_
_entity_poly.entity_id
_entity_poly.type
_entity_poly.pdbx_seq_one_letter_code
_entity_poly.pdbx_strand_id
1 'polypeptide(L)'
;CRYNGLNDESANAVSEDEASLYEYDIDHIQVQAVDLIEAKIGKTPIQFELDTGSGVSVIGYQTWKVLGKPKLHETHLTAKTYGGQLLRFRVF
;
A
#
# COMPACT_ATOMS: atom_id res chain seq x y z
N CYS A 1 -49.13 -0.26 35.17
CA CYS A 1 -49.74 -0.57 33.87
C CYS A 1 -49.03 -1.76 33.24
N ARG A 2 -49.77 -2.80 32.85
CA ARG A 2 -49.29 -3.93 32.05
C ARG A 2 -49.35 -3.52 30.58
N TYR A 3 -48.31 -3.81 29.81
CA TYR A 3 -48.42 -4.02 28.37
C TYR A 3 -47.68 -5.32 28.03
N ASN A 4 -48.45 -6.27 27.51
CA ASN A 4 -48.02 -7.53 26.91
C ASN A 4 -48.05 -7.37 25.38
N GLY A 5 -47.15 -8.07 24.70
CA GLY A 5 -47.18 -8.31 23.24
C GLY A 5 -46.05 -7.56 22.51
N LEU A 6 -45.24 -8.17 21.66
CA LEU A 6 -45.25 -9.48 21.03
C LEU A 6 -43.80 -9.89 20.76
N ASN A 7 -43.54 -11.20 20.77
CA ASN A 7 -42.41 -11.80 20.07
C ASN A 7 -42.39 -11.27 18.63
N ASP A 8 -41.20 -10.98 18.12
CA ASP A 8 -40.76 -11.53 16.84
C ASP A 8 -39.23 -11.56 16.86
N GLU A 9 -38.70 -12.78 16.90
CA GLU A 9 -37.36 -13.08 16.39
C GLU A 9 -37.32 -12.65 14.92
N SER A 10 -37.00 -11.39 14.65
CA SER A 10 -36.42 -11.05 13.35
C SER A 10 -34.96 -11.42 13.42
N ALA A 11 -34.70 -12.73 13.24
CA ALA A 11 -33.48 -13.17 12.60
C ALA A 11 -33.29 -12.25 11.40
N ASN A 12 -32.32 -11.35 11.51
CA ASN A 12 -31.95 -10.47 10.43
C ASN A 12 -31.31 -11.39 9.39
N ALA A 13 -32.16 -11.99 8.55
CA ALA A 13 -31.78 -12.77 7.41
C ALA A 13 -31.05 -11.79 6.49
N VAL A 14 -29.74 -11.70 6.68
CA VAL A 14 -28.86 -11.13 5.68
C VAL A 14 -29.05 -12.04 4.47
N SER A 15 -29.73 -11.53 3.44
CA SER A 15 -29.85 -12.23 2.19
C SER A 15 -28.44 -12.58 1.74
N GLU A 16 -28.22 -13.87 1.49
CA GLU A 16 -27.05 -14.36 0.77
C GLU A 16 -27.19 -13.92 -0.69
N ASP A 17 -27.28 -12.61 -0.94
CA ASP A 17 -27.19 -12.05 -2.28
C ASP A 17 -25.72 -12.12 -2.69
N GLU A 18 -25.34 -13.31 -3.16
CA GLU A 18 -24.47 -13.48 -4.32
C GLU A 18 -23.20 -12.64 -4.28
N ALA A 19 -22.36 -12.85 -3.26
CA ALA A 19 -20.93 -12.69 -3.43
C ALA A 19 -20.45 -13.79 -4.39
N SER A 20 -20.80 -13.64 -5.66
CA SER A 20 -20.27 -14.42 -6.77
C SER A 20 -18.76 -14.22 -6.78
N LEU A 21 -18.06 -15.15 -6.13
CA LEU A 21 -16.62 -15.29 -6.23
C LEU A 21 -16.36 -15.72 -7.67
N TYR A 22 -16.03 -14.77 -8.52
CA TYR A 22 -15.56 -15.07 -9.87
C TYR A 22 -14.28 -15.89 -9.73
N GLU A 23 -14.37 -17.18 -10.09
CA GLU A 23 -13.20 -18.02 -10.30
C GLU A 23 -12.54 -17.53 -11.59
N TYR A 24 -11.48 -16.74 -11.44
CA TYR A 24 -10.66 -16.31 -12.56
C TYR A 24 -9.70 -17.44 -12.92
N ASP A 25 -9.94 -18.10 -14.06
CA ASP A 25 -8.93 -18.95 -14.69
C ASP A 25 -7.79 -18.04 -15.20
N ILE A 26 -6.74 -17.91 -14.39
CA ILE A 26 -5.53 -17.18 -14.78
C ILE A 26 -4.71 -18.10 -15.70
N ASP A 27 -5.00 -18.06 -16.99
CA ASP A 27 -4.30 -18.83 -18.03
C ASP A 27 -2.98 -18.16 -18.48
N HIS A 28 -2.84 -16.85 -18.26
CA HIS A 28 -1.67 -16.07 -18.65
C HIS A 28 -1.36 -14.94 -17.67
N ILE A 29 -0.16 -14.97 -17.07
CA ILE A 29 0.39 -13.85 -16.30
C ILE A 29 1.43 -13.15 -17.18
N GLN A 30 1.11 -11.94 -17.63
CA GLN A 30 2.08 -11.07 -18.28
C GLN A 30 2.81 -10.25 -17.22
N VAL A 31 4.04 -10.63 -16.90
CA VAL A 31 4.90 -9.81 -16.03
C VAL A 31 5.43 -8.66 -16.86
N GLN A 32 4.81 -7.49 -16.73
CA GLN A 32 5.33 -6.26 -17.35
C GLN A 32 6.65 -5.86 -16.68
N ALA A 33 7.57 -5.32 -17.48
CA ALA A 33 8.81 -4.76 -16.98
C ALA A 33 8.50 -3.62 -15.99
N VAL A 34 9.39 -3.41 -15.02
CA VAL A 34 9.27 -2.30 -14.07
C VAL A 34 9.27 -0.99 -14.84
N ASP A 35 8.16 -0.25 -14.76
CA ASP A 35 8.06 1.08 -15.36
C ASP A 35 8.95 2.04 -14.58
N LEU A 36 10.05 2.44 -15.23
CA LEU A 36 10.95 3.46 -14.71
C LEU A 36 10.54 4.83 -15.26
N ILE A 37 10.28 5.75 -14.34
CA ILE A 37 10.07 7.16 -14.65
C ILE A 37 11.30 7.97 -14.26
N GLU A 38 11.64 8.97 -15.05
CA GLU A 38 12.64 9.96 -14.64
C GLU A 38 11.94 11.11 -13.91
N ALA A 39 12.37 11.38 -12.68
CA ALA A 39 11.96 12.54 -11.91
C ALA A 39 13.18 13.39 -11.56
N LYS A 40 13.02 14.71 -11.64
CA LYS A 40 14.07 15.66 -11.26
C LYS A 40 13.89 16.09 -9.82
N ILE A 41 14.86 15.76 -8.96
CA ILE A 41 14.91 16.24 -7.58
C ILE A 41 15.93 17.39 -7.51
N GLY A 42 15.42 18.61 -7.33
CA GLY A 42 16.23 19.83 -7.42
C GLY A 42 16.84 19.98 -8.81
N LYS A 43 18.16 19.79 -8.93
CA LYS A 43 18.90 19.86 -10.22
C LYS A 43 19.28 18.48 -10.77
N THR A 44 19.02 17.41 -10.03
CA THR A 44 19.52 16.07 -10.34
C THR A 44 18.40 15.19 -10.92
N PRO A 45 18.55 14.65 -12.14
CA PRO A 45 17.63 13.65 -12.67
C PRO A 45 17.87 12.30 -12.00
N ILE A 46 16.80 11.62 -11.60
CA ILE A 46 16.84 10.31 -10.92
C ILE A 46 15.77 9.42 -11.55
N GLN A 47 16.12 8.17 -11.83
CA GLN A 47 15.16 7.14 -12.24
C GLN A 47 14.49 6.52 -11.01
N PHE A 48 13.17 6.39 -11.09
CA PHE A 48 12.31 5.82 -10.06
C PHE A 48 11.45 4.72 -10.66
N GLU A 49 11.25 3.66 -9.89
CA GLU A 49 10.18 2.71 -10.13
C GLU A 49 8.83 3.32 -9.76
N LEU A 50 7.83 3.14 -10.62
CA LEU A 50 6.45 3.54 -10.35
C LEU A 50 5.72 2.42 -9.57
N ASP A 51 5.69 2.54 -8.25
CA ASP A 51 4.95 1.64 -7.36
C ASP A 51 3.63 2.29 -6.91
N THR A 52 2.52 1.90 -7.56
CA THR A 52 1.17 2.40 -7.23
C THR A 52 0.62 1.84 -5.91
N GLY A 53 1.23 0.78 -5.37
CA GLY A 53 0.88 0.20 -4.08
C GLY A 53 1.55 0.91 -2.90
N SER A 54 2.52 1.79 -3.15
CA SER A 54 3.23 2.49 -2.09
C SER A 54 2.50 3.76 -1.62
N GLY A 55 2.30 3.87 -0.31
CA GLY A 55 1.80 5.10 0.32
C GLY A 55 2.83 6.22 0.45
N VAL A 56 4.13 5.94 0.23
CA VAL A 56 5.23 6.92 0.34
C VAL A 56 6.31 6.68 -0.71
N SER A 57 6.95 7.75 -1.20
CA SER A 57 8.14 7.61 -2.04
C SER A 57 9.36 7.29 -1.20
N VAL A 58 10.16 6.31 -1.63
CA VAL A 58 11.37 5.87 -0.92
C VAL A 58 12.58 6.04 -1.82
N ILE A 59 13.68 6.57 -1.26
CA ILE A 59 14.99 6.59 -1.93
C ILE A 59 15.99 5.73 -1.17
N GLY A 60 16.85 5.05 -1.93
CA GLY A 60 17.99 4.35 -1.39
C GLY A 60 19.10 5.30 -0.92
N TYR A 61 20.02 4.75 -0.11
CA TYR A 61 21.17 5.51 0.41
C TYR A 61 22.09 6.06 -0.70
N GLN A 62 22.24 5.36 -1.82
CA GLN A 62 23.07 5.82 -2.94
C GLN A 62 22.48 7.07 -3.58
N THR A 63 21.17 7.07 -3.86
CA THR A 63 20.43 8.23 -4.35
C THR A 63 20.54 9.40 -3.38
N TRP A 64 20.37 9.18 -2.08
CA TRP A 64 20.55 10.23 -1.07
C TRP A 64 21.95 10.87 -1.10
N LYS A 65 23.02 10.07 -1.30
CA LYS A 65 24.37 10.60 -1.48
C LYS A 65 24.51 11.44 -2.75
N VAL A 66 23.94 10.97 -3.87
CA VAL A 66 23.94 11.70 -5.15
C VAL A 66 23.21 13.03 -5.04
N LEU A 67 22.17 13.11 -4.21
CA LEU A 67 21.44 14.34 -3.90
C LEU A 67 22.19 15.29 -2.95
N GLY A 68 23.45 15.00 -2.61
CA GLY A 68 24.26 15.85 -1.74
C GLY A 68 24.01 15.67 -0.25
N LYS A 69 23.44 14.52 0.15
CA LYS A 69 23.19 14.16 1.56
C LYS A 69 22.31 15.20 2.29
N PRO A 70 21.12 15.54 1.75
CA PRO A 70 20.24 16.49 2.41
C PRO A 70 19.92 16.05 3.84
N LYS A 71 19.78 17.01 4.76
CA LYS A 71 19.51 16.73 6.17
C LYS A 71 18.22 15.91 6.29
N LEU A 72 18.30 14.82 7.05
CA LEU A 72 17.14 13.98 7.35
C LEU A 72 16.46 14.51 8.62
N HIS A 73 15.14 14.43 8.64
CA HIS A 73 14.34 14.69 9.82
C HIS A 73 13.99 13.39 10.51
N GLU A 74 13.81 13.44 11.83
CA GLU A 74 13.26 12.30 12.55
C GLU A 74 11.88 11.94 12.01
N THR A 75 11.64 10.65 11.89
CA THR A 75 10.36 10.10 11.46
C THR A 75 10.00 8.91 12.33
N HIS A 76 8.72 8.83 12.68
CA HIS A 76 8.15 7.67 13.37
C HIS A 76 7.61 6.63 12.39
N LEU A 77 7.82 6.83 11.08
CA LEU A 77 7.39 5.90 10.05
C LEU A 77 8.30 4.68 10.01
N THR A 78 7.68 3.53 9.75
CA THR A 78 8.38 2.27 9.44
C THR A 78 7.77 1.74 8.16
N ALA A 79 8.59 1.33 7.20
CA ALA A 79 8.09 0.67 6.00
C ALA A 79 8.01 -0.84 6.26
N LYS A 80 7.03 -1.51 5.66
CA LYS A 80 6.91 -2.97 5.69
C LYS A 80 7.08 -3.47 4.27
N THR A 81 8.03 -4.37 4.05
CA THR A 81 8.20 -5.05 2.77
C THR A 81 7.04 -6.00 2.51
N TYR A 82 6.88 -6.42 1.25
CA TYR A 82 5.91 -7.46 0.88
C TYR A 82 6.07 -8.75 1.73
N GLY A 83 7.31 -9.16 2.01
CA GLY A 83 7.63 -10.31 2.88
C GLY A 83 7.40 -10.07 4.38
N GLY A 84 6.86 -8.92 4.76
CA GLY A 84 6.51 -8.57 6.13
C GLY A 84 7.66 -8.04 6.99
N GLN A 85 8.88 -7.97 6.47
CA GLN A 85 10.02 -7.39 7.17
C GLN A 85 9.86 -5.88 7.33
N LEU A 86 10.13 -5.37 8.54
CA LEU A 86 10.12 -3.95 8.83
C LEU A 86 11.45 -3.30 8.43
N LEU A 87 11.37 -2.24 7.64
CA LEU A 87 12.47 -1.37 7.25
C LEU A 87 12.38 -0.07 8.04
N ARG A 88 13.46 0.27 8.74
CA ARG A 88 13.58 1.54 9.44
C ARG A 88 14.20 2.58 8.51
N PHE A 89 13.58 3.76 8.45
CA PHE A 89 14.19 4.90 7.80
C PHE A 89 15.38 5.41 8.61
N ARG A 90 16.38 5.92 7.90
CA ARG A 90 17.59 6.45 8.54
C ARG A 90 17.28 7.81 9.15
N VAL A 91 17.66 7.98 10.41
CA VAL A 91 17.60 9.23 11.17
C VAL A 91 19.02 9.56 11.66
N PHE A 92 19.39 10.84 11.65
CA PHE A 92 20.70 11.34 12.07
C PHE A 92 20.55 12.52 13.02
#